data_AF-A0A395MDE0-F1
#
_entry.id   AF-A0A395MDE0-F1
#
_cell.length_a   1.000
_cell.length_b   1.000
_cell.length_c   1.000
_cell.angle_alpha   90.00
_cell.angle_beta   90.00
_cell.angle_gamma   90.00
#
_symmetry.space_group_name_H-M   'P 1'
#
loop_
_entity.id
_entity.type
_entity.pdbx_description
1 polymer ?
#
loop_
_entity_poly.entity_id
_entity_poly.type
_entity_poly.pdbx_seq_one_letter_code
_entity_poly.pdbx_strand_id
1 'polypeptide(L)'
;MADVKANAEALVPKFKLDRVLNQDQAGRRISLYGNIDENPALLILERAPFPTSQKYLADVPAQLARVQNLGANDIYHWFMGRSGAETTKPDDSDFFADLKINLIYPCTETHIKKYSKQGVRFVTETPEIYKDHIRPYMLSKREQGRLNWVFNIIEGRKEVEDVIYRTKLGEAGDEGFLMLPDLNWDRKTLDALHLLALVERRDIWSLRDLRKKHIPWLQHMKARLIDATVQTYPSIDPDQLKLYVHYQPTYYHFHIHVVHVQLEAGATQATGKAVGLETIMETLGAMAGDDEAGERVVD
;
A
#
# COMPACT_ATOMS: atom_id res chain seq x y z
N MET A 1 6.98 -25.92 13.58
CA MET A 1 7.13 -24.73 12.70
C MET A 1 8.03 -25.00 11.50
N ALA A 2 9.17 -25.67 11.67
CA ALA A 2 10.05 -26.05 10.54
C ALA A 2 9.33 -26.90 9.47
N ASP A 3 8.58 -27.92 9.87
CA ASP A 3 7.83 -28.78 8.93
C ASP A 3 6.78 -28.03 8.12
N VAL A 4 6.13 -27.02 8.71
CA VAL A 4 5.12 -26.20 8.01
C VAL A 4 5.78 -25.30 6.95
N LYS A 5 6.98 -24.76 7.23
CA LYS A 5 7.75 -23.95 6.29
C LYS A 5 8.29 -24.80 5.13
N ALA A 6 8.91 -25.94 5.43
CA ALA A 6 9.42 -26.87 4.43
C ALA A 6 8.29 -27.38 3.50
N ASN A 7 7.11 -27.67 4.07
CA ASN A 7 5.93 -28.06 3.30
C ASN A 7 5.42 -26.94 2.39
N ALA A 8 5.54 -25.67 2.78
CA ALA A 8 5.16 -24.54 1.94
C ALA A 8 6.16 -24.28 0.80
N GLU A 9 7.46 -24.39 1.06
CA GLU A 9 8.52 -24.24 0.05
C GLU A 9 8.41 -25.29 -1.06
N ALA A 10 8.04 -26.53 -0.71
CA ALA A 10 7.86 -27.62 -1.66
C ALA A 10 6.71 -27.41 -2.66
N LEU A 11 5.79 -26.45 -2.42
CA LEU A 11 4.69 -26.15 -3.32
C LEU A 11 5.13 -25.34 -4.55
N VAL A 12 6.10 -24.43 -4.40
CA VAL A 12 6.51 -23.51 -5.47
C VAL A 12 7.02 -24.24 -6.71
N PRO A 13 7.93 -25.24 -6.61
CA PRO A 13 8.40 -25.98 -7.78
C PRO A 13 7.34 -26.85 -8.46
N LYS A 14 6.23 -27.16 -7.77
CA LYS A 14 5.12 -27.94 -8.33
C LYS A 14 4.17 -27.12 -9.20
N PHE A 15 4.27 -25.78 -9.16
CA PHE A 15 3.36 -24.90 -9.90
C PHE A 15 3.48 -25.11 -11.41
N LYS A 16 2.37 -25.47 -12.04
CA LYS A 16 2.23 -25.57 -13.49
C LYS A 16 1.47 -24.34 -14.00
N LEU A 17 2.15 -23.51 -14.79
CA LEU A 17 1.56 -22.32 -15.39
C LEU A 17 0.47 -22.69 -16.39
N ASP A 18 -0.69 -22.03 -16.29
CA ASP A 18 -1.72 -22.01 -17.34
C ASP A 18 -1.61 -20.71 -18.14
N ARG A 19 -1.80 -19.54 -17.49
CA ARG A 19 -1.77 -18.23 -18.15
C ARG A 19 -1.28 -17.10 -17.25
N VAL A 20 -0.83 -16.02 -17.89
CA VAL A 20 -0.53 -14.75 -17.21
C VAL A 20 -1.83 -14.00 -16.93
N LEU A 21 -2.04 -13.61 -15.67
CA LEU A 21 -3.19 -12.80 -15.27
C LEU A 21 -2.92 -11.30 -15.46
N ASN A 22 -1.76 -10.83 -15.02
CA ASN A 22 -1.37 -9.41 -15.10
C ASN A 22 0.15 -9.25 -15.02
N GLN A 23 0.65 -8.14 -15.54
CA GLN A 23 2.00 -7.65 -15.32
C GLN A 23 1.94 -6.14 -15.09
N ASP A 24 2.46 -5.69 -13.94
CA ASP A 24 2.38 -4.29 -13.50
C ASP A 24 3.69 -3.86 -12.80
N GLN A 25 3.68 -2.72 -12.09
CA GLN A 25 4.85 -2.14 -11.40
C GLN A 25 6.07 -2.00 -12.34
N ALA A 26 5.88 -1.35 -13.49
CA ALA A 26 6.91 -1.22 -14.53
C ALA A 26 7.52 -2.56 -14.98
N GLY A 27 6.74 -3.64 -14.94
CA GLY A 27 7.17 -4.98 -15.35
C GLY A 27 7.88 -5.77 -14.25
N ARG A 28 8.08 -5.19 -13.06
CA ARG A 28 8.76 -5.81 -11.92
C ARG A 28 7.87 -6.77 -11.13
N ARG A 29 6.58 -6.82 -11.41
CA ARG A 29 5.64 -7.80 -10.85
C ARG A 29 4.81 -8.49 -11.92
N ILE A 30 4.62 -9.79 -11.76
CA ILE A 30 3.77 -10.62 -12.61
C ILE A 30 2.90 -11.55 -11.77
N SER A 31 1.61 -11.63 -12.12
CA SER A 31 0.65 -12.56 -11.51
C SER A 31 0.31 -13.68 -12.49
N LEU A 32 0.47 -14.91 -12.05
CA LEU A 32 0.37 -16.13 -12.86
C LEU A 32 -0.75 -17.00 -12.31
N TYR A 33 -1.60 -17.51 -13.19
CA TYR A 33 -2.59 -18.52 -12.86
C TYR A 33 -2.14 -19.88 -13.38
N GLY A 34 -2.40 -20.92 -12.59
CA GLY A 34 -1.99 -22.28 -12.90
C GLY A 34 -2.56 -23.26 -11.90
N ASN A 35 -1.89 -24.39 -11.75
CA ASN A 35 -2.33 -25.48 -10.88
C ASN A 35 -1.16 -26.08 -10.10
N ILE A 36 -1.45 -26.57 -8.90
CA ILE A 36 -0.57 -27.45 -8.11
C ILE A 36 -1.42 -28.66 -7.72
N ASP A 37 -0.93 -29.88 -7.98
CA ASP A 37 -1.62 -31.12 -7.64
C ASP A 37 -3.12 -31.10 -8.04
N GLU A 38 -3.39 -30.70 -9.30
CA GLU A 38 -4.72 -30.51 -9.94
C GLU A 38 -5.63 -29.43 -9.34
N ASN A 39 -5.20 -28.73 -8.29
CA ASN A 39 -5.96 -27.66 -7.66
C ASN A 39 -5.51 -26.28 -8.18
N PRO A 40 -6.43 -25.31 -8.34
CA PRO A 40 -6.12 -24.00 -8.90
C PRO A 40 -5.16 -23.24 -7.97
N ALA A 41 -4.13 -22.62 -8.55
CA ALA A 41 -3.09 -21.90 -7.85
C ALA A 41 -2.81 -20.55 -8.52
N LEU A 42 -2.43 -19.57 -7.72
CA LEU A 42 -2.02 -18.25 -8.19
C LEU A 42 -0.64 -17.94 -7.63
N LEU A 43 0.33 -17.74 -8.52
CA LEU A 43 1.73 -17.44 -8.17
C LEU A 43 2.04 -16.00 -8.59
N ILE A 44 2.53 -15.19 -7.65
CA ILE A 44 2.92 -13.80 -7.90
C ILE A 44 4.42 -13.70 -7.70
N LEU A 45 5.11 -13.21 -8.72
CA LEU A 45 6.55 -12.96 -8.67
C LEU A 45 6.79 -11.46 -8.70
N GLU A 46 7.54 -10.96 -7.73
CA GLU A 46 7.97 -9.57 -7.60
C GLU A 46 9.49 -9.53 -7.59
N ARG A 47 10.12 -8.61 -8.34
CA ARG A 47 11.54 -8.30 -8.16
C ARG A 47 11.75 -7.73 -6.77
N ALA A 48 12.66 -8.33 -6.00
CA ALA A 48 13.05 -7.78 -4.72
C ALA A 48 13.85 -6.47 -4.92
N PRO A 49 13.79 -5.53 -3.96
CA PRO A 49 14.68 -4.38 -3.96
C PRO A 49 16.14 -4.82 -3.77
N PHE A 50 17.08 -4.03 -4.29
CA PHE A 50 18.50 -4.26 -4.03
C PHE A 50 18.79 -4.07 -2.52
N PRO A 51 19.52 -5.00 -1.88
CA PRO A 51 20.08 -4.78 -0.56
C PRO A 51 20.94 -3.52 -0.49
N THR A 52 20.84 -2.78 0.61
CA THR A 52 21.62 -1.56 0.86
C THR A 52 22.97 -1.83 1.54
N SER A 53 23.32 -3.09 1.80
CA SER A 53 24.57 -3.43 2.46
C SER A 53 25.76 -3.11 1.57
N GLN A 54 26.76 -2.43 2.13
CA GLN A 54 27.97 -2.04 1.39
C GLN A 54 28.71 -3.25 0.82
N LYS A 55 28.74 -4.35 1.58
CA LYS A 55 29.36 -5.62 1.16
C LYS A 55 28.68 -6.17 -0.09
N TYR A 56 27.35 -6.29 -0.08
CA TYR A 56 26.59 -6.76 -1.23
C TYR A 56 26.85 -5.87 -2.46
N LEU A 57 26.72 -4.55 -2.31
CA LEU A 57 26.85 -3.61 -3.42
C LEU A 57 28.26 -3.59 -4.04
N ALA A 58 29.30 -3.81 -3.23
CA ALA A 58 30.68 -3.92 -3.71
C ALA A 58 30.93 -5.23 -4.49
N ASP A 59 30.30 -6.33 -4.08
CA ASP A 59 30.54 -7.66 -4.63
C ASP A 59 29.71 -7.95 -5.90
N VAL A 60 28.50 -7.37 -6.02
CA VAL A 60 27.54 -7.66 -7.12
C VAL A 60 28.17 -7.63 -8.51
N PRO A 61 28.94 -6.60 -8.93
CA PRO A 61 29.46 -6.55 -10.30
C PRO A 61 30.37 -7.73 -10.66
N ALA A 62 31.13 -8.25 -9.70
CA ALA A 62 32.05 -9.38 -9.90
C ALA A 62 31.34 -10.74 -9.80
N GLN A 63 30.17 -10.79 -9.16
CA GLN A 63 29.42 -12.02 -8.90
C GLN A 63 28.32 -12.30 -9.94
N LEU A 64 28.13 -11.45 -10.95
CA LEU A 64 27.11 -11.68 -11.98
C LEU A 64 27.36 -13.01 -12.72
N ALA A 65 26.39 -13.91 -12.69
CA ALA A 65 26.46 -15.19 -13.40
C ALA A 65 26.42 -15.01 -14.93
N ARG A 66 25.94 -13.87 -15.42
CA ARG A 66 25.98 -13.49 -16.84
C ARG A 66 25.85 -11.99 -16.99
N VAL A 67 26.59 -11.43 -17.95
CA VAL A 67 26.44 -10.04 -18.41
C VAL A 67 26.30 -10.05 -19.93
N GLN A 68 25.31 -9.34 -20.45
CA GLN A 68 25.11 -9.13 -21.88
C GLN A 68 25.06 -7.63 -22.15
N ASN A 69 25.99 -7.11 -22.96
CA ASN A 69 25.92 -5.73 -23.42
C ASN A 69 24.76 -5.56 -24.41
N LEU A 70 24.00 -4.49 -24.22
CA LEU A 70 22.92 -4.08 -25.11
C LEU A 70 23.33 -2.92 -26.03
N GLY A 71 24.30 -2.12 -25.60
CA GLY A 71 24.88 -1.04 -26.38
C GLY A 71 25.92 -0.24 -25.59
N ALA A 72 26.60 0.63 -26.31
CA ALA A 72 27.59 1.56 -25.77
C ALA A 72 27.64 2.84 -26.62
N ASN A 73 27.84 3.99 -25.97
CA ASN A 73 28.08 5.27 -26.61
C ASN A 73 29.00 6.12 -25.73
N ASP A 74 30.24 6.36 -26.19
CA ASP A 74 31.30 7.06 -25.44
C ASP A 74 31.49 6.45 -24.03
N ILE A 75 31.22 7.20 -22.95
CA ILE A 75 31.32 6.69 -21.58
C ILE A 75 30.07 5.92 -21.10
N TYR A 76 28.98 5.92 -21.86
CA TYR A 76 27.71 5.29 -21.48
C TYR A 76 27.61 3.87 -22.01
N HIS A 77 27.37 2.90 -21.10
CA HIS A 77 27.24 1.49 -21.44
C HIS A 77 26.04 0.90 -20.71
N TRP A 78 25.20 0.12 -21.39
CA TRP A 78 24.03 -0.51 -20.76
C TRP A 78 23.98 -2.01 -21.08
N PHE A 79 23.59 -2.78 -20.06
CA PHE A 79 23.71 -4.24 -20.04
C PHE A 79 22.45 -4.86 -19.45
N MET A 80 22.23 -6.14 -19.75
CA MET A 80 21.40 -7.03 -18.95
C MET A 80 22.31 -7.92 -18.11
N GLY A 81 22.10 -7.93 -16.79
CA GLY A 81 22.80 -8.79 -15.85
C GLY A 81 21.90 -9.89 -15.31
N ARG A 82 22.48 -11.06 -15.02
CA ARG A 82 21.86 -12.10 -14.19
C ARG A 82 22.67 -12.25 -12.92
N SER A 83 22.03 -12.09 -11.76
CA SER A 83 22.64 -12.29 -10.44
C SER A 83 23.34 -13.64 -10.32
N GLY A 84 24.42 -13.66 -9.54
CA GLY A 84 25.18 -14.87 -9.19
C GLY A 84 24.39 -15.84 -8.33
N ALA A 85 24.81 -17.10 -8.30
CA ALA A 85 24.37 -18.03 -7.27
C ALA A 85 25.29 -17.91 -6.05
N GLU A 86 24.72 -17.98 -4.85
CA GLU A 86 25.47 -18.07 -3.60
C GLU A 86 26.30 -19.36 -3.58
N THR A 87 27.61 -19.26 -3.30
CA THR A 87 28.54 -20.40 -3.32
C THR A 87 28.64 -21.15 -1.99
N THR A 88 27.98 -20.68 -0.94
CA THR A 88 28.05 -21.24 0.42
C THR A 88 26.65 -21.47 0.98
N LYS A 89 26.48 -22.55 1.77
CA LYS A 89 25.21 -22.83 2.47
C LYS A 89 24.84 -21.59 3.32
N PRO A 90 23.57 -21.20 3.35
CA PRO A 90 23.16 -20.00 4.05
C PRO A 90 23.37 -20.21 5.56
N ASP A 91 24.28 -19.44 6.16
CA ASP A 91 23.94 -18.88 7.47
C ASP A 91 22.88 -17.79 7.19
N ASP A 92 21.83 -17.72 8.01
CA ASP A 92 20.67 -16.82 7.82
C ASP A 92 21.06 -15.33 7.66
N SER A 93 22.31 -14.96 7.96
CA SER A 93 22.83 -13.59 7.83
C SER A 93 23.26 -13.17 6.42
N ASP A 94 23.50 -14.10 5.49
CA ASP A 94 24.09 -13.80 4.16
C ASP A 94 23.13 -13.97 2.97
N PHE A 95 21.93 -14.52 3.18
CA PHE A 95 20.93 -14.71 2.11
C PHE A 95 20.43 -13.38 1.54
N PHE A 96 20.63 -13.14 0.24
CA PHE A 96 20.00 -12.06 -0.51
C PHE A 96 19.10 -12.61 -1.62
N ALA A 97 17.82 -12.21 -1.61
CA ALA A 97 16.82 -12.67 -2.57
C ALA A 97 16.64 -11.68 -3.73
N ASP A 98 16.67 -12.16 -4.97
CA ASP A 98 16.29 -11.36 -6.16
C ASP A 98 14.77 -11.30 -6.39
N LEU A 99 14.01 -12.20 -5.75
CA LEU A 99 12.57 -12.38 -5.95
C LEU A 99 11.84 -12.48 -4.62
N LYS A 100 10.68 -11.83 -4.55
CA LYS A 100 9.63 -12.09 -3.58
C LYS A 100 8.53 -12.89 -4.26
N ILE A 101 8.10 -13.98 -3.63
CA ILE A 101 7.10 -14.91 -4.17
C ILE A 101 5.90 -14.95 -3.23
N ASN A 102 4.69 -14.75 -3.77
CA ASN A 102 3.45 -15.03 -3.06
C ASN A 102 2.70 -16.16 -3.78
N LEU A 103 2.29 -17.19 -3.04
CA LEU A 103 1.48 -18.28 -3.54
C LEU A 103 0.11 -18.27 -2.85
N ILE A 104 -0.97 -18.26 -3.64
CA ILE A 104 -2.33 -18.47 -3.16
C ILE A 104 -2.76 -19.85 -3.65
N TYR A 105 -2.91 -20.79 -2.73
CA TYR A 105 -3.21 -22.18 -3.05
C TYR A 105 -4.03 -22.87 -1.94
N PRO A 106 -5.17 -23.50 -2.25
CA PRO A 106 -5.93 -23.34 -3.50
C PRO A 106 -6.47 -21.92 -3.66
N CYS A 107 -6.41 -21.36 -4.87
CA CYS A 107 -7.00 -20.06 -5.19
C CYS A 107 -8.48 -20.20 -5.63
N THR A 108 -9.19 -19.07 -5.71
CA THR A 108 -10.63 -19.03 -6.04
C THR A 108 -10.85 -18.01 -7.15
N GLU A 109 -12.02 -18.03 -7.79
CA GLU A 109 -12.39 -17.04 -8.82
C GLU A 109 -12.27 -15.59 -8.33
N THR A 110 -12.55 -15.33 -7.04
CA THR A 110 -12.36 -14.01 -6.44
C THR A 110 -10.89 -13.57 -6.46
N HIS A 111 -9.95 -14.49 -6.20
CA HIS A 111 -8.52 -14.22 -6.31
C HIS A 111 -8.11 -13.98 -7.76
N ILE A 112 -8.56 -14.83 -8.69
CA ILE A 112 -8.26 -14.69 -10.12
C ILE A 112 -8.70 -13.33 -10.62
N LYS A 113 -9.95 -12.93 -10.33
CA LYS A 113 -10.49 -11.62 -10.73
C LYS A 113 -9.72 -10.44 -10.13
N LYS A 114 -9.23 -10.59 -8.89
CA LYS A 114 -8.43 -9.56 -8.19
C LYS A 114 -7.07 -9.32 -8.86
N TYR A 115 -6.40 -10.37 -9.31
CA TYR A 115 -5.03 -10.29 -9.87
C TYR A 115 -5.00 -10.33 -11.41
N SER A 116 -6.15 -10.46 -12.07
CA SER A 116 -6.27 -10.28 -13.52
C SER A 116 -6.10 -8.82 -13.92
N LYS A 117 -5.52 -8.58 -15.09
CA LYS A 117 -5.43 -7.23 -15.67
C LYS A 117 -6.83 -6.65 -15.82
N GLN A 118 -7.06 -5.49 -15.20
CA GLN A 118 -8.32 -4.76 -15.32
C GLN A 118 -8.09 -3.50 -16.15
N GLY A 119 -8.98 -3.24 -17.10
CA GLY A 119 -8.96 -1.99 -17.87
C GLY A 119 -9.32 -0.81 -16.95
N VAL A 120 -8.47 0.22 -16.93
CA VAL A 120 -8.72 1.45 -16.15
C VAL A 120 -9.45 2.47 -17.03
N ARG A 121 -10.35 3.24 -16.42
CA ARG A 121 -11.06 4.36 -17.03
C ARG A 121 -10.93 5.60 -16.14
N PHE A 122 -10.74 6.75 -16.76
CA PHE A 122 -10.83 8.04 -16.09
C PHE A 122 -12.28 8.53 -16.18
N VAL A 123 -12.87 8.91 -15.05
CA VAL A 123 -14.29 9.25 -14.94
C VAL A 123 -14.45 10.65 -14.35
N THR A 124 -15.55 11.32 -14.70
CA THR A 124 -15.95 12.60 -14.11
C THR A 124 -17.18 12.37 -13.24
N GLU A 125 -17.01 12.46 -11.92
CA GLU A 125 -18.09 12.28 -10.95
C GLU A 125 -18.63 13.66 -10.51
N THR A 126 -19.84 14.00 -10.94
CA THR A 126 -20.52 15.23 -10.52
C THR A 126 -21.17 15.04 -9.13
N PRO A 127 -21.58 16.14 -8.45
CA PRO A 127 -22.33 16.04 -7.19
C PRO A 127 -23.59 15.16 -7.30
N GLU A 128 -24.29 15.21 -8.42
CA GLU A 128 -25.50 14.43 -8.69
C GLU A 128 -25.15 12.94 -8.81
N ILE A 129 -24.11 12.59 -9.58
CA ILE A 129 -23.64 11.19 -9.68
C ILE A 129 -23.24 10.66 -8.30
N TYR A 130 -22.55 11.49 -7.50
CA TYR A 130 -22.18 11.11 -6.14
C TYR A 130 -23.43 10.80 -5.30
N LYS A 131 -24.40 11.72 -5.29
CA LYS A 131 -25.65 11.63 -4.52
C LYS A 131 -26.47 10.41 -4.92
N ASP A 132 -26.67 10.22 -6.22
CA ASP A 132 -27.66 9.28 -6.76
C ASP A 132 -27.10 7.86 -6.95
N HIS A 133 -25.78 7.71 -7.11
CA HIS A 133 -25.16 6.42 -7.42
C HIS A 133 -24.07 6.00 -6.46
N ILE A 134 -23.12 6.91 -6.16
CA ILE A 134 -21.93 6.55 -5.39
C ILE A 134 -22.25 6.43 -3.90
N ARG A 135 -22.99 7.38 -3.32
CA ARG A 135 -23.37 7.35 -1.90
C ARG A 135 -24.23 6.14 -1.54
N PRO A 136 -25.26 5.74 -2.34
CA PRO A 136 -25.96 4.48 -2.14
C PRO A 136 -25.04 3.25 -2.24
N TYR A 137 -24.11 3.25 -3.20
CA TYR A 137 -23.13 2.17 -3.30
C TYR A 137 -22.24 2.08 -2.06
N MET A 138 -21.72 3.21 -1.56
CA MET A 138 -20.93 3.28 -0.33
C MET A 138 -21.69 2.71 0.87
N LEU A 139 -22.95 3.10 1.03
CA LEU A 139 -23.83 2.59 2.07
C LEU A 139 -23.98 1.07 1.98
N SER A 140 -24.30 0.54 0.81
CA SER A 140 -24.46 -0.91 0.60
C SER A 140 -23.19 -1.69 0.98
N LYS A 141 -22.00 -1.15 0.71
CA LYS A 141 -20.72 -1.78 1.05
C LYS A 141 -20.45 -1.78 2.55
N ARG A 142 -20.83 -0.71 3.25
CA ARG A 142 -20.71 -0.61 4.71
C ARG A 142 -21.67 -1.59 5.39
N GLU A 143 -22.92 -1.67 4.95
CA GLU A 143 -23.94 -2.59 5.48
C GLU A 143 -23.59 -4.07 5.27
N GLN A 144 -22.88 -4.40 4.18
CA GLN A 144 -22.38 -5.76 3.91
C GLN A 144 -21.22 -6.21 4.83
N GLY A 145 -20.84 -5.44 5.85
CA GLY A 145 -19.80 -5.80 6.81
C GLY A 145 -18.37 -5.75 6.25
N ARG A 146 -18.14 -5.05 5.12
CA ARG A 146 -16.81 -4.92 4.48
C ARG A 146 -15.77 -4.20 5.35
N LEU A 147 -16.22 -3.52 6.41
CA LEU A 147 -15.37 -2.76 7.35
C LEU A 147 -15.07 -3.51 8.66
N ASN A 148 -15.54 -4.75 8.82
CA ASN A 148 -15.31 -5.51 10.07
C ASN A 148 -13.81 -5.61 10.42
N TRP A 149 -12.95 -5.75 9.42
CA TRP A 149 -11.49 -5.77 9.64
C TRP A 149 -10.98 -4.44 10.21
N VAL A 150 -11.45 -3.29 9.69
CA VAL A 150 -11.10 -1.94 10.21
C VAL A 150 -11.52 -1.81 11.66
N PHE A 151 -12.76 -2.17 11.98
CA PHE A 151 -13.29 -2.04 13.33
C PHE A 151 -12.62 -3.00 14.31
N ASN A 152 -12.23 -4.20 13.89
CA ASN A 152 -11.45 -5.10 14.72
C ASN A 152 -10.09 -4.49 15.12
N ILE A 153 -9.44 -3.71 14.25
CA ILE A 153 -8.18 -3.03 14.57
C ILE A 153 -8.43 -1.85 15.52
N ILE A 154 -9.39 -0.97 15.18
CA ILE A 154 -9.76 0.20 16.01
C ILE A 154 -10.10 -0.23 17.44
N GLU A 155 -10.93 -1.28 17.58
CA GLU A 155 -11.37 -1.79 18.87
C GLU A 155 -10.33 -2.66 19.60
N GLY A 156 -9.12 -2.82 19.02
CA GLY A 156 -8.03 -3.58 19.65
C GLY A 156 -8.26 -5.10 19.70
N ARG A 157 -9.07 -5.65 18.78
CA ARG A 157 -9.36 -7.09 18.67
C ARG A 157 -8.40 -7.83 17.72
N LYS A 158 -7.75 -7.11 16.79
CA LYS A 158 -6.80 -7.65 15.79
C LYS A 158 -5.65 -6.67 15.53
N GLU A 159 -4.51 -7.21 15.08
CA GLU A 159 -3.29 -6.46 14.68
C GLU A 159 -2.76 -5.51 15.77
N VAL A 160 -3.04 -5.79 17.05
CA VAL A 160 -2.67 -4.92 18.18
C VAL A 160 -1.16 -4.72 18.25
N GLU A 161 -0.39 -5.77 18.00
CA GLU A 161 1.07 -5.75 18.04
C GLU A 161 1.70 -5.01 16.84
N ASP A 162 0.92 -4.79 15.77
CA ASP A 162 1.37 -4.09 14.57
C ASP A 162 1.16 -2.57 14.66
N VAL A 163 0.37 -2.10 15.64
CA VAL A 163 0.06 -0.69 15.84
C VAL A 163 1.28 0.04 16.42
N ILE A 164 1.79 1.03 15.69
CA ILE A 164 2.95 1.82 16.12
C ILE A 164 2.57 3.00 17.03
N TYR A 165 1.33 3.46 16.90
CA TYR A 165 0.78 4.55 17.70
C TYR A 165 -0.74 4.38 17.80
N ARG A 166 -1.29 4.67 18.98
CA ARG A 166 -2.74 4.82 19.16
C ARG A 166 -3.07 5.83 20.24
N THR A 167 -4.18 6.54 20.06
CA THR A 167 -4.90 7.16 21.18
C THR A 167 -5.55 6.08 22.03
N LYS A 168 -5.79 6.38 23.32
CA LYS A 168 -6.59 5.48 24.16
C LYS A 168 -8.03 5.49 23.65
N LEU A 169 -8.54 4.28 23.37
CA LEU A 169 -9.83 4.08 22.71
C LEU A 169 -10.94 4.78 23.49
N GLY A 170 -11.71 5.63 22.82
CA GLY A 170 -12.83 6.37 23.39
C GLY A 170 -12.48 7.62 24.20
N GLU A 171 -11.20 7.93 24.43
CA GLU A 171 -10.80 9.07 25.28
C GLU A 171 -10.56 10.37 24.51
N ALA A 172 -10.31 10.29 23.20
CA ALA A 172 -9.98 11.43 22.36
C ALA A 172 -11.19 11.98 21.58
N GLY A 173 -12.42 11.55 21.91
CA GLY A 173 -13.61 11.95 21.17
C GLY A 173 -13.47 11.70 19.66
N ASP A 174 -13.73 12.74 18.85
CA ASP A 174 -13.60 12.68 17.39
C ASP A 174 -12.15 12.72 16.88
N GLU A 175 -11.18 12.98 17.76
CA GLU A 175 -9.74 13.07 17.45
C GLU A 175 -9.00 11.75 17.68
N GLY A 176 -9.70 10.68 18.06
CA GLY A 176 -9.10 9.36 18.23
C GLY A 176 -8.60 8.79 16.91
N PHE A 177 -7.42 8.14 16.93
CA PHE A 177 -6.87 7.43 15.79
C PHE A 177 -5.79 6.42 16.20
N LEU A 178 -5.43 5.55 15.26
CA LEU A 178 -4.26 4.69 15.35
C LEU A 178 -3.48 4.69 14.04
N MET A 179 -2.21 4.30 14.12
CA MET A 179 -1.31 4.16 12.98
C MET A 179 -0.71 2.77 12.96
N LEU A 180 -0.67 2.17 11.78
CA LEU A 180 -0.08 0.86 11.54
C LEU A 180 0.64 0.81 10.19
N PRO A 181 1.63 -0.07 10.01
CA PRO A 181 2.27 -0.31 8.72
C PRO A 181 1.27 -0.72 7.64
N ASP A 182 1.41 -0.15 6.44
CA ASP A 182 0.71 -0.66 5.26
C ASP A 182 1.21 -2.07 4.91
N LEU A 183 0.32 -2.91 4.38
CA LEU A 183 0.64 -4.29 3.98
C LEU A 183 1.84 -4.39 3.02
N ASN A 184 2.08 -3.35 2.21
CA ASN A 184 3.14 -3.36 1.20
C ASN A 184 4.51 -2.91 1.74
N TRP A 185 4.58 -2.39 2.97
CA TRP A 185 5.85 -1.97 3.57
C TRP A 185 6.54 -3.14 4.28
N ASP A 186 7.85 -3.27 4.10
CA ASP A 186 8.67 -4.31 4.72
C ASP A 186 8.97 -4.06 6.21
N ARG A 187 8.55 -2.89 6.73
CA ARG A 187 8.74 -2.41 8.11
C ARG A 187 10.21 -2.23 8.51
N LYS A 188 11.12 -2.17 7.53
CA LYS A 188 12.57 -2.07 7.74
C LYS A 188 13.16 -0.91 6.94
N THR A 189 12.82 -0.79 5.67
CA THR A 189 13.36 0.22 4.78
C THR A 189 12.61 1.54 4.98
N LEU A 190 13.18 2.47 5.75
CA LEU A 190 12.52 3.74 6.08
C LEU A 190 12.24 4.63 4.86
N ASP A 191 13.10 4.59 3.84
CA ASP A 191 12.83 5.29 2.57
C ASP A 191 11.58 4.77 1.85
N ALA A 192 11.17 3.53 2.16
CA ALA A 192 9.94 2.92 1.67
C ALA A 192 8.80 2.99 2.70
N LEU A 193 8.93 3.80 3.77
CA LEU A 193 7.92 3.90 4.82
C LEU A 193 6.56 4.26 4.23
N HIS A 194 5.58 3.45 4.59
CA HIS A 194 4.18 3.63 4.24
C HIS A 194 3.35 3.14 5.42
N LEU A 195 2.71 4.10 6.07
CA LEU A 195 1.81 3.90 7.19
C LEU A 195 0.38 4.24 6.79
N LEU A 196 -0.55 3.66 7.52
CA LEU A 196 -1.97 3.91 7.41
C LEU A 196 -2.47 4.46 8.74
N ALA A 197 -3.14 5.60 8.70
CA ALA A 197 -3.85 6.16 9.83
C ALA A 197 -5.35 5.83 9.73
N LEU A 198 -5.87 5.15 10.74
CA LEU A 198 -7.29 4.83 10.87
C LEU A 198 -7.90 5.73 11.95
N VAL A 199 -8.83 6.60 11.56
CA VAL A 199 -9.54 7.46 12.51
C VAL A 199 -10.57 6.64 13.29
N GLU A 200 -10.81 6.99 14.55
CA GLU A 200 -11.77 6.30 15.42
C GLU A 200 -13.21 6.66 15.07
N ARG A 201 -13.46 7.94 14.71
CA ARG A 201 -14.76 8.43 14.25
C ARG A 201 -15.24 7.64 13.01
N ARG A 202 -16.56 7.44 12.90
CA ARG A 202 -17.16 6.53 11.88
C ARG A 202 -18.09 7.21 10.88
N ASP A 203 -18.28 8.52 11.02
CA ASP A 203 -19.19 9.36 10.25
C ASP A 203 -18.59 9.87 8.93
N ILE A 204 -17.25 9.91 8.80
CA ILE A 204 -16.54 10.29 7.57
C ILE A 204 -16.17 9.03 6.79
N TRP A 205 -16.76 8.83 5.60
CA TRP A 205 -16.59 7.61 4.80
C TRP A 205 -15.57 7.81 3.68
N SER A 206 -15.39 9.04 3.24
CA SER A 206 -14.43 9.48 2.23
C SER A 206 -14.23 11.00 2.33
N LEU A 207 -13.36 11.57 1.50
CA LEU A 207 -13.18 13.03 1.40
C LEU A 207 -14.49 13.79 1.09
N ARG A 208 -15.49 13.16 0.46
CA ARG A 208 -16.79 13.80 0.18
C ARG A 208 -17.59 14.16 1.44
N ASP A 209 -17.30 13.55 2.57
CA ASP A 209 -17.95 13.89 3.85
C ASP A 209 -17.25 15.06 4.57
N LEU A 210 -16.09 15.50 4.08
CA LEU A 210 -15.37 16.65 4.64
C LEU A 210 -16.07 17.96 4.27
N ARG A 211 -15.94 18.91 5.21
CA ARG A 211 -16.63 20.21 5.23
C ARG A 211 -15.69 21.21 5.88
N LYS A 212 -15.95 22.50 5.73
CA LYS A 212 -15.15 23.57 6.33
C LYS A 212 -14.98 23.42 7.84
N LYS A 213 -16.03 23.01 8.57
CA LYS A 213 -15.95 22.74 10.02
C LYS A 213 -14.91 21.67 10.40
N HIS A 214 -14.51 20.82 9.46
CA HIS A 214 -13.51 19.78 9.69
C HIS A 214 -12.08 20.28 9.49
N ILE A 215 -11.84 21.51 9.02
CA ILE A 215 -10.48 22.04 8.82
C ILE A 215 -9.65 22.00 10.12
N PRO A 216 -10.14 22.47 11.29
CA PRO A 216 -9.37 22.38 12.53
C PRO A 216 -9.03 20.92 12.90
N TRP A 217 -9.97 20.00 12.68
CA TRP A 217 -9.75 18.57 12.91
C TRP A 217 -8.70 18.00 11.95
N LEU A 218 -8.72 18.35 10.66
CA LEU A 218 -7.71 17.93 9.68
C LEU A 218 -6.31 18.46 10.04
N GLN A 219 -6.22 19.70 10.51
CA GLN A 219 -4.97 20.31 10.99
C GLN A 219 -4.43 19.57 12.23
N HIS A 220 -5.30 19.27 13.19
CA HIS A 220 -4.96 18.46 14.35
C HIS A 220 -4.44 17.09 13.93
N MET A 221 -5.20 16.37 13.10
CA MET A 221 -4.82 15.05 12.59
C MET A 221 -3.47 15.09 11.89
N LYS A 222 -3.24 16.04 10.97
CA LYS A 222 -1.94 16.19 10.29
C LYS A 222 -0.79 16.33 11.29
N ALA A 223 -0.91 17.23 12.26
CA ALA A 223 0.13 17.46 13.26
C ALA A 223 0.42 16.19 14.08
N ARG A 224 -0.63 15.54 14.59
CA ARG A 224 -0.49 14.33 15.42
C ARG A 224 0.09 13.14 14.65
N LEU A 225 -0.26 12.99 13.37
CA LEU A 225 0.28 11.93 12.52
C LEU A 225 1.77 12.12 12.23
N ILE A 226 2.19 13.35 11.95
CA ILE A 226 3.60 13.68 11.76
C ILE A 226 4.37 13.45 13.07
N ASP A 227 3.89 14.01 14.18
CA ASP A 227 4.53 13.87 15.49
C ASP A 227 4.70 12.40 15.89
N ALA A 228 3.64 11.60 15.76
CA ALA A 228 3.68 10.17 16.07
C ALA A 228 4.70 9.44 15.18
N THR A 229 4.75 9.74 13.88
CA THR A 229 5.68 9.11 12.94
C THR A 229 7.14 9.42 13.29
N VAL A 230 7.46 10.70 13.55
CA VAL A 230 8.83 11.13 13.87
C VAL A 230 9.27 10.62 15.25
N GLN A 231 8.35 10.53 16.22
CA GLN A 231 8.66 9.93 17.52
C GLN A 231 8.96 8.43 17.41
N THR A 232 8.24 7.69 16.56
CA THR A 232 8.49 6.28 16.31
C THR A 232 9.77 6.06 15.49
N TYR A 233 10.06 6.94 14.53
CA TYR A 233 11.20 6.84 13.61
C TYR A 233 12.04 8.13 13.64
N PRO A 234 12.92 8.32 14.64
CA PRO A 234 13.62 9.59 14.89
C PRO A 234 14.58 10.05 13.80
N SER A 235 14.89 9.20 12.82
CA SER A 235 15.72 9.55 11.66
C SER A 235 14.94 10.16 10.49
N ILE A 236 13.62 10.31 10.64
CA ILE A 236 12.74 10.91 9.64
C ILE A 236 12.37 12.31 10.14
N ASP A 237 12.62 13.32 9.31
CA ASP A 237 12.22 14.69 9.59
C ASP A 237 10.76 14.94 9.16
N PRO A 238 10.05 15.90 9.79
CA PRO A 238 8.65 16.22 9.45
C PRO A 238 8.40 16.53 7.97
N ASP A 239 9.35 17.16 7.28
CA ASP A 239 9.27 17.53 5.87
C ASP A 239 9.61 16.38 4.91
N GLN A 240 9.98 15.21 5.44
CA GLN A 240 10.19 13.98 4.70
C GLN A 240 8.92 13.12 4.62
N LEU A 241 7.75 13.64 5.01
CA LEU A 241 6.48 12.93 4.98
C LEU A 241 5.47 13.57 4.01
N LYS A 242 4.82 12.72 3.21
CA LYS A 242 3.66 13.09 2.39
C LYS A 242 2.41 12.48 3.02
N LEU A 243 1.36 13.30 3.18
CA LEU A 243 0.07 12.85 3.69
C LEU A 243 -1.01 13.02 2.62
N TYR A 244 -1.75 11.96 2.35
CA TYR A 244 -2.81 11.97 1.34
C TYR A 244 -3.92 10.97 1.66
N VAL A 245 -5.06 11.14 1.02
CA VAL A 245 -6.18 10.19 1.05
C VAL A 245 -6.48 9.69 -0.36
N HIS A 246 -7.25 8.61 -0.47
CA HIS A 246 -7.67 8.09 -1.77
C HIS A 246 -9.07 8.53 -2.18
N TYR A 247 -9.24 8.79 -3.47
CA TYR A 247 -10.54 8.90 -4.11
C TYR A 247 -10.57 8.23 -5.49
N GLN A 248 -11.43 7.25 -5.76
CA GLN A 248 -12.27 6.52 -4.79
C GLN A 248 -11.39 5.76 -3.77
N PRO A 249 -11.75 5.70 -2.48
CA PRO A 249 -11.00 4.91 -1.50
C PRO A 249 -11.21 3.40 -1.69
N THR A 250 -10.28 2.59 -1.22
CA THR A 250 -10.40 1.11 -1.32
C THR A 250 -11.47 0.56 -0.37
N TYR A 251 -11.77 1.28 0.71
CA TYR A 251 -12.84 0.97 1.66
C TYR A 251 -13.38 2.28 2.25
N TYR A 252 -14.67 2.27 2.61
CA TYR A 252 -15.42 3.49 2.97
C TYR A 252 -15.37 3.80 4.46
N HIS A 253 -14.17 3.92 5.00
CA HIS A 253 -13.86 4.46 6.32
C HIS A 253 -12.68 5.41 6.14
N PHE A 254 -12.78 6.67 6.58
CA PHE A 254 -11.74 7.64 6.31
C PHE A 254 -10.38 7.18 6.85
N HIS A 255 -9.34 7.30 6.02
CA HIS A 255 -7.99 6.89 6.36
C HIS A 255 -7.01 7.79 5.63
N ILE A 256 -5.88 8.04 6.28
CA ILE A 256 -4.81 8.89 5.74
C ILE A 256 -3.59 8.01 5.52
N HIS A 257 -3.03 8.08 4.33
CA HIS A 257 -1.72 7.51 4.02
C HIS A 257 -0.64 8.47 4.49
N VAL A 258 0.34 7.95 5.22
CA VAL A 258 1.55 8.68 5.62
C VAL A 258 2.72 7.95 4.98
N VAL A 259 3.41 8.59 4.05
CA VAL A 259 4.51 7.95 3.31
C VAL A 259 5.76 8.81 3.32
N HIS A 260 6.93 8.18 3.24
CA HIS A 260 8.17 8.90 3.07
C HIS A 260 8.23 9.60 1.70
N VAL A 261 8.88 10.76 1.62
CA VAL A 261 9.06 11.50 0.35
C VAL A 261 9.84 10.69 -0.69
N GLN A 262 10.79 9.85 -0.24
CA GLN A 262 11.59 8.98 -1.11
C GLN A 262 10.87 7.70 -1.56
N LEU A 263 9.68 7.39 -1.02
CA LEU A 263 8.94 6.21 -1.44
C LEU A 263 8.58 6.31 -2.93
N GLU A 264 9.03 5.33 -3.72
CA GLU A 264 8.76 5.25 -5.16
C GLU A 264 7.26 5.38 -5.44
N ALA A 265 6.89 6.35 -6.27
CA ALA A 265 5.50 6.67 -6.54
C ALA A 265 4.83 5.59 -7.39
N GLY A 266 4.05 4.73 -6.75
CA GLY A 266 3.17 3.77 -7.41
C GLY A 266 1.75 4.30 -7.66
N ALA A 267 0.85 3.42 -8.09
CA ALA A 267 -0.57 3.75 -8.32
C ALA A 267 -1.27 4.36 -7.08
N THR A 268 -0.80 4.04 -5.88
CA THR A 268 -1.32 4.59 -4.61
C THR A 268 -1.06 6.09 -4.45
N GLN A 269 -0.06 6.67 -5.14
CA GLN A 269 0.31 8.09 -5.08
C GLN A 269 -0.09 8.87 -6.34
N ALA A 270 -0.69 8.20 -7.34
CA ALA A 270 -0.93 8.79 -8.65
C ALA A 270 -2.07 9.84 -8.62
N THR A 271 -1.95 10.86 -9.48
CA THR A 271 -3.07 11.76 -9.80
C THR A 271 -4.27 10.97 -10.32
N GLY A 272 -5.48 11.34 -9.90
CA GLY A 272 -6.69 10.58 -10.15
C GLY A 272 -6.93 9.44 -9.15
N LYS A 273 -6.07 9.30 -8.13
CA LYS A 273 -6.24 8.38 -7.00
C LYS A 273 -5.90 9.02 -5.67
N ALA A 274 -4.69 9.59 -5.54
CA ALA A 274 -4.25 10.28 -4.34
C ALA A 274 -4.67 11.75 -4.37
N VAL A 275 -5.17 12.25 -3.25
CA VAL A 275 -5.48 13.67 -3.02
C VAL A 275 -4.75 14.11 -1.76
N GLY A 276 -3.84 15.07 -1.89
CA GLY A 276 -3.01 15.57 -0.79
C GLY A 276 -3.87 16.16 0.34
N LEU A 277 -3.50 15.88 1.59
CA LEU A 277 -4.28 16.31 2.75
C LEU A 277 -4.33 17.84 2.84
N GLU A 278 -3.22 18.52 2.56
CA GLU A 278 -3.11 19.96 2.49
C GLU A 278 -3.97 20.53 1.37
N THR A 279 -3.98 19.90 0.19
CA THR A 279 -4.83 20.32 -0.93
C THR A 279 -6.30 20.28 -0.56
N ILE A 280 -6.74 19.26 0.19
CA ILE A 280 -8.13 19.17 0.69
C ILE A 280 -8.43 20.33 1.65
N MET A 281 -7.54 20.59 2.62
CA MET A 281 -7.72 21.69 3.57
C MET A 281 -7.80 23.06 2.87
N GLU A 282 -6.88 23.34 1.94
CA GLU A 282 -6.87 24.58 1.16
C GLU A 282 -8.10 24.70 0.27
N THR A 283 -8.52 23.60 -0.36
CA THR A 283 -9.74 23.58 -1.18
C THR A 283 -10.96 23.93 -0.34
N LEU A 284 -11.16 23.26 0.81
CA LEU A 284 -12.26 23.56 1.73
C LEU A 284 -12.21 25.01 2.22
N GLY A 285 -11.03 25.52 2.58
CA GLY A 285 -10.84 26.90 3.02
C GLY A 285 -11.24 27.94 1.98
N ALA A 286 -10.95 27.66 0.70
CA ALA A 286 -11.27 28.53 -0.43
C ALA A 286 -12.72 28.42 -0.93
N MET A 287 -13.47 27.39 -0.55
CA MET A 287 -14.87 27.24 -0.98
C MET A 287 -15.74 28.40 -0.49
N ALA A 288 -16.78 28.78 -1.23
CA ALA A 288 -17.80 29.71 -0.73
C ALA A 288 -18.73 29.02 0.29
N GLY A 289 -19.42 29.79 1.13
CA GLY A 289 -20.40 29.28 2.11
C GLY A 289 -19.88 29.23 3.56
N ASP A 290 -20.73 28.72 4.44
CA ASP A 290 -20.47 28.61 5.88
C ASP A 290 -19.71 27.31 6.25
N ASP A 291 -19.66 26.99 7.54
CA ASP A 291 -18.96 25.84 8.09
C ASP A 291 -19.48 24.48 7.57
N GLU A 292 -20.69 24.42 7.02
CA GLU A 292 -21.28 23.22 6.44
C GLU A 292 -20.96 23.05 4.95
N ALA A 293 -20.39 24.08 4.31
CA ALA A 293 -19.90 23.98 2.94
C ALA A 293 -18.79 22.92 2.85
N GLY A 294 -18.81 22.11 1.80
CA GLY A 294 -17.86 21.02 1.62
C GLY A 294 -18.00 20.34 0.28
N GLU A 295 -17.30 19.22 0.13
CA GLU A 295 -17.22 18.50 -1.15
C GLU A 295 -18.52 17.81 -1.56
N ARG A 296 -19.53 17.83 -0.69
CA ARG A 296 -20.90 17.42 -0.99
C ARG A 296 -21.80 18.66 -1.03
N VAL A 297 -22.57 18.80 -2.11
CA VAL A 297 -23.73 19.70 -2.12
C VAL A 297 -24.79 19.08 -1.20
N VAL A 298 -25.09 19.76 -0.11
CA VAL A 298 -26.21 19.43 0.77
C VAL A 298 -27.39 20.23 0.24
N ASP A 299 -28.50 19.55 -0.08
CA ASP A 299 -29.76 20.23 -0.38
C ASP A 299 -30.23 21.03 0.85
#